data_AF-A0A1B1AYZ6-F1
#
_entry.id   AF-A0A1B1AYZ6-F1
#
_cell.length_a   1.000
_cell.length_b   1.000
_cell.length_c   1.000
_cell.angle_alpha   90.00
_cell.angle_beta   90.00
_cell.angle_gamma   90.00
#
_symmetry.space_group_name_H-M   'P 1'
#
loop_
_entity.id
_entity.type
_entity.pdbx_description
1 polymer ?
#
loop_
_entity_poly.entity_id
_entity_poly.type
_entity_poly.pdbx_seq_one_letter_code
_entity_poly.pdbx_strand_id
1 'polypeptide(L)'
;MILRDATTRFDVEVLDHLDHDAALPIVTRAACQGDMSVLRVTTAGATTIVPEAGVAVVRGENGGNTHSLHGDGPIMWDQAAPSDTGLMPGTLTVPEGSTAILLHPEHGGLAIVPGTYRVGRQREMADIARIVQD
;
A
#
# COMPACT_ATOMS: atom_id res chain seq x y z
N MET A 1 6.66 10.08 11.06
CA MET A 1 6.63 10.74 9.75
C MET A 1 5.24 11.34 9.57
N ILE A 2 5.16 12.61 9.16
CA ILE A 2 3.88 13.25 8.77
C ILE A 2 3.63 13.07 7.27
N LEU A 3 2.43 13.38 6.79
CA LEU A 3 2.07 13.20 5.38
C LEU A 3 2.99 14.00 4.45
N ARG A 4 3.24 15.28 4.73
CA ARG A 4 4.12 16.14 3.93
C ARG A 4 5.54 15.59 3.74
N ASP A 5 6.12 15.04 4.81
CA ASP A 5 7.47 14.46 4.75
C ASP A 5 7.50 13.26 3.80
N ALA A 6 6.47 12.40 3.88
CA ALA A 6 6.37 11.21 3.05
C ALA A 6 6.17 11.54 1.57
N THR A 7 5.21 12.43 1.27
CA THR A 7 4.90 12.82 -0.11
C THR A 7 6.06 13.54 -0.78
N THR A 8 6.78 14.39 -0.04
CA THR A 8 8.00 15.06 -0.52
C THR A 8 9.11 14.05 -0.77
N ARG A 9 9.34 13.11 0.17
CA ARG A 9 10.44 12.14 0.06
C ARG A 9 10.25 11.18 -1.11
N PHE A 10 9.02 10.75 -1.36
CA PHE A 10 8.72 9.72 -2.35
C PHE A 10 8.11 10.26 -3.66
N ASP A 11 8.06 11.59 -3.80
CA ASP A 11 7.54 12.29 -4.99
C ASP A 11 6.12 11.82 -5.37
N VAL A 12 5.23 11.80 -4.38
CA VAL A 12 3.82 11.40 -4.56
C VAL A 12 2.91 12.58 -4.26
N GLU A 13 2.21 13.08 -5.27
CA GLU A 13 1.19 14.11 -5.10
C GLU A 13 -0.07 13.54 -4.43
N VAL A 14 -0.64 14.32 -3.51
CA VAL A 14 -1.88 14.01 -2.80
C VAL A 14 -2.80 15.22 -2.82
N LEU A 15 -4.10 15.00 -2.62
CA LEU A 15 -5.09 16.08 -2.72
C LEU A 15 -4.87 17.18 -1.65
N ASP A 16 -5.03 18.44 -2.08
CA ASP A 16 -4.79 19.63 -1.26
C ASP A 16 -5.63 19.69 0.02
N HIS A 17 -6.81 19.06 0.03
CA HIS A 17 -7.73 19.09 1.16
C HIS A 17 -7.37 18.13 2.30
N LEU A 18 -6.39 17.25 2.08
CA LEU A 18 -5.87 16.39 3.14
C LEU A 18 -5.08 17.22 4.16
N ASP A 19 -5.01 16.75 5.41
CA ASP A 19 -4.15 17.38 6.41
C ASP A 19 -2.69 16.94 6.18
N HIS A 20 -1.91 17.80 5.52
CA HIS A 20 -0.50 17.54 5.19
C HIS A 20 0.41 17.48 6.43
N ASP A 21 -0.01 18.07 7.55
CA ASP A 21 0.77 18.07 8.79
C ASP A 21 0.37 16.95 9.75
N ALA A 22 -0.63 16.14 9.39
CA ALA A 22 -1.04 14.97 10.16
C ALA A 22 0.04 13.88 10.16
N ALA A 23 0.21 13.23 11.32
CA ALA A 23 1.03 12.04 11.44
C ALA A 23 0.42 10.88 10.62
N LEU A 24 1.27 10.13 9.92
CA LEU A 24 0.81 8.92 9.24
C LEU A 24 0.28 7.90 10.26
N PRO A 25 -0.93 7.34 10.08
CA PRO A 25 -1.42 6.26 10.91
C PRO A 25 -0.49 5.04 10.87
N ILE A 26 -0.19 4.51 12.05
CA ILE A 26 0.72 3.37 12.21
C ILE A 26 -0.06 2.05 12.14
N VAL A 27 0.30 1.19 11.19
CA VAL A 27 -0.35 -0.10 10.94
C VAL A 27 0.42 -1.23 11.60
N THR A 28 -0.06 -1.66 12.77
CA THR A 28 0.52 -2.79 13.51
C THR A 28 -0.12 -4.13 13.13
N ARG A 29 -1.40 -4.16 12.76
CA ARG A 29 -2.13 -5.40 12.46
C ARG A 29 -2.95 -5.35 11.19
N ALA A 30 -3.80 -4.36 11.02
CA ALA A 30 -4.63 -4.23 9.84
C ALA A 30 -5.02 -2.78 9.58
N ALA A 31 -5.24 -2.44 8.32
CA ALA A 31 -5.78 -1.15 7.87
C ALA A 31 -6.45 -1.32 6.51
N CYS A 32 -7.30 -0.35 6.15
CA CYS A 32 -7.83 -0.21 4.80
C CYS A 32 -7.65 1.22 4.33
N GLN A 33 -7.49 1.41 3.03
CA GLN A 33 -7.38 2.70 2.35
C GLN A 33 -8.12 2.59 1.01
N GLY A 34 -9.34 3.11 0.97
CA GLY A 34 -10.24 2.98 -0.19
C GLY A 34 -10.48 1.53 -0.60
N ASP A 35 -10.12 1.17 -1.83
CA ASP A 35 -10.27 -0.17 -2.39
C ASP A 35 -9.23 -1.20 -1.89
N MET A 36 -8.30 -0.82 -1.01
CA MET A 36 -7.17 -1.63 -0.57
C MET A 36 -7.22 -1.99 0.92
N SER A 37 -6.72 -3.18 1.26
CA SER A 37 -6.53 -3.64 2.64
C SER A 37 -5.11 -4.14 2.87
N VAL A 38 -4.60 -3.91 4.09
CA VAL A 38 -3.34 -4.47 4.61
C VAL A 38 -3.67 -5.32 5.82
N LEU A 39 -3.23 -6.57 5.84
CA LEU A 39 -3.46 -7.50 6.95
C LEU A 39 -2.18 -8.23 7.33
N ARG A 40 -1.76 -8.12 8.58
CA ARG A 40 -0.63 -8.87 9.12
C ARG A 40 -0.95 -10.38 9.10
N VAL A 41 0.01 -11.17 8.64
CA VAL A 41 -0.09 -12.64 8.53
C VAL A 41 1.17 -13.31 9.06
N THR A 42 1.09 -14.63 9.24
CA THR A 42 2.22 -15.49 9.62
C THR A 42 2.64 -16.43 8.48
N THR A 43 2.22 -16.15 7.25
CA THR A 43 2.61 -16.93 6.07
C THR A 43 4.02 -16.59 5.61
N ALA A 44 4.54 -17.31 4.62
CA ALA A 44 5.82 -16.98 4.00
C ALA A 44 5.86 -15.49 3.60
N GLY A 45 6.95 -14.82 3.95
CA GLY A 45 7.19 -13.43 3.63
C GLY A 45 7.60 -13.23 2.17
N ALA A 46 7.42 -12.01 1.70
CA ALA A 46 7.99 -11.55 0.45
C ALA A 46 9.52 -11.48 0.51
N THR A 47 10.15 -11.65 -0.65
CA THR A 47 11.62 -11.75 -0.80
C THR A 47 12.22 -10.77 -1.80
N THR A 48 11.42 -10.24 -2.73
CA THR A 48 11.88 -9.29 -3.74
C THR A 48 12.00 -7.90 -3.15
N ILE A 49 13.18 -7.29 -3.18
CA ILE A 49 13.42 -5.96 -2.63
C ILE A 49 12.63 -4.90 -3.41
N VAL A 50 11.94 -4.02 -2.69
CA VAL A 50 11.31 -2.83 -3.27
C VAL A 50 12.41 -1.83 -3.66
N PRO A 51 12.46 -1.37 -4.92
CA PRO A 51 13.38 -0.31 -5.34
C PRO A 51 13.17 0.99 -4.57
N GLU A 52 14.19 1.85 -4.53
CA GLU A 52 14.10 3.17 -3.88
C GLU A 52 12.97 4.04 -4.45
N ALA A 53 12.68 3.91 -5.76
CA ALA A 53 11.58 4.57 -6.44
C ALA A 53 10.18 4.04 -6.05
N GLY A 54 10.10 3.00 -5.22
CA GLY A 54 8.86 2.34 -4.82
C GLY A 54 8.28 1.42 -5.89
N VAL A 55 7.10 0.86 -5.59
CA VAL A 55 6.32 0.02 -6.51
C VAL A 55 4.84 0.37 -6.46
N ALA A 56 4.16 0.27 -7.60
CA ALA A 56 2.70 0.35 -7.64
C ALA A 56 2.09 -0.99 -7.19
N VAL A 57 1.35 -1.00 -6.07
CA VAL A 57 0.71 -2.21 -5.54
C VAL A 57 -0.72 -2.39 -6.05
N VAL A 58 -1.43 -1.28 -6.26
CA VAL A 58 -2.73 -1.23 -6.94
C VAL A 58 -2.65 -0.06 -7.92
N ARG A 59 -2.83 -0.34 -9.22
CA ARG A 59 -2.81 0.68 -10.27
C ARG A 59 -4.24 1.15 -10.54
N GLY A 60 -4.48 2.45 -10.44
CA GLY A 60 -5.69 3.07 -10.97
C GLY A 60 -5.59 3.31 -12.48
N GLU A 61 -6.68 3.78 -13.10
CA GLU A 61 -6.74 4.05 -14.53
C GLU A 61 -5.82 5.22 -14.92
N ASN A 62 -5.06 5.08 -16.01
CA ASN A 62 -4.08 6.06 -16.48
C ASN A 62 -3.03 6.51 -15.43
N GLY A 63 -2.81 5.74 -14.37
CA GLY A 63 -1.87 6.06 -13.31
C GLY A 63 -2.40 7.02 -12.25
N GLY A 64 -3.59 7.62 -12.46
CA GLY A 64 -4.35 8.25 -11.38
C GLY A 64 -4.72 7.22 -10.32
N ASN A 65 -4.88 7.63 -9.06
CA ASN A 65 -5.34 6.77 -7.96
C ASN A 65 -4.54 5.46 -7.80
N THR A 66 -3.21 5.56 -7.89
CA THR A 66 -2.31 4.43 -7.66
C THR A 66 -1.93 4.35 -6.18
N HIS A 67 -2.16 3.20 -5.54
CA HIS A 67 -1.49 2.90 -4.27
C HIS A 67 -0.04 2.54 -4.57
N SER A 68 0.87 3.38 -4.08
CA SER A 68 2.30 3.18 -4.20
C SER A 68 2.91 2.80 -2.86
N LEU A 69 3.87 1.88 -2.89
CA LEU A 69 4.54 1.32 -1.72
C LEU A 69 6.02 1.67 -1.75
N HIS A 70 6.49 2.27 -0.67
CA HIS A 70 7.85 2.80 -0.52
C HIS A 70 8.49 2.31 0.77
N GLY A 71 9.82 2.24 0.80
CA GLY A 71 10.58 1.83 1.99
C GLY A 71 11.28 3.00 2.66
N ASP A 72 11.07 3.16 3.97
CA ASP A 72 12.03 3.81 4.86
C ASP A 72 12.93 2.73 5.46
N GLY A 73 13.99 2.38 4.72
CA GLY A 73 14.77 1.15 4.92
C GLY A 73 14.37 0.04 3.93
N PRO A 74 15.12 -1.08 3.89
CA PRO A 74 14.83 -2.18 2.98
C PRO A 74 13.49 -2.84 3.32
N ILE A 75 12.60 -2.95 2.34
CA ILE A 75 11.36 -3.73 2.43
C ILE A 75 11.24 -4.65 1.22
N MET A 76 10.42 -5.69 1.33
CA MET A 76 10.21 -6.66 0.26
C MET A 76 8.75 -6.73 -0.16
N TRP A 77 8.52 -6.86 -1.46
CA TRP A 77 7.21 -6.98 -2.09
C TRP A 77 7.23 -8.06 -3.16
N ASP A 78 6.44 -9.11 -2.96
CA ASP A 78 6.22 -10.15 -3.95
C ASP A 78 4.80 -9.97 -4.51
N GLN A 79 4.73 -9.55 -5.78
CA GLN A 79 3.47 -9.47 -6.50
C GLN A 79 2.89 -10.88 -6.68
N ALA A 80 1.62 -11.04 -6.36
CA ALA A 80 0.95 -12.32 -6.57
C ALA A 80 0.85 -12.63 -8.07
N ALA A 81 0.89 -13.92 -8.39
CA ALA A 81 0.54 -14.37 -9.73
C ALA A 81 -0.89 -13.90 -10.09
N PRO A 82 -1.15 -13.54 -11.35
CA PRO A 82 -2.49 -13.25 -11.81
C PRO A 82 -3.44 -14.38 -11.41
N SER A 83 -4.58 -14.04 -10.82
CA SER A 83 -5.64 -14.98 -10.47
C SER A 83 -6.96 -14.50 -11.02
N ASP A 84 -7.90 -15.42 -11.25
CA ASP A 84 -9.23 -15.11 -11.80
C ASP A 84 -10.00 -14.07 -10.96
N THR A 85 -9.66 -13.93 -9.68
CA THR A 85 -10.32 -12.97 -8.79
C THR A 85 -9.60 -11.63 -8.68
N GLY A 86 -8.29 -11.57 -8.91
CA GLY A 86 -7.49 -10.33 -8.77
C GLY A 86 -7.49 -9.69 -7.38
N LEU A 87 -7.97 -10.39 -6.34
CA LEU A 87 -8.22 -9.80 -5.01
C LEU A 87 -6.98 -9.69 -4.12
N MET A 88 -5.88 -10.31 -4.51
CA MET A 88 -4.68 -10.40 -3.69
C MET A 88 -3.49 -9.87 -4.50
N PRO A 89 -3.22 -8.55 -4.50
CA PRO A 89 -2.10 -7.97 -5.25
C PRO A 89 -0.74 -8.53 -4.89
N GLY A 90 -0.49 -8.89 -3.63
CA GLY A 90 0.81 -9.41 -3.22
C GLY A 90 1.05 -9.42 -1.72
N THR A 91 2.26 -9.83 -1.36
CA THR A 91 2.74 -9.91 0.02
C THR A 91 3.81 -8.86 0.25
N LEU A 92 3.74 -8.20 1.39
CA LEU A 92 4.73 -7.25 1.89
C LEU A 92 5.47 -7.87 3.09
N THR A 93 6.79 -7.75 3.12
CA THR A 93 7.60 -7.98 4.33
C THR A 93 8.34 -6.70 4.69
N VAL A 94 8.20 -6.28 5.94
CA VAL A 94 8.92 -5.17 6.54
C VAL A 94 9.88 -5.76 7.58
N PRO A 95 11.20 -5.73 7.36
CA PRO A 95 12.20 -6.13 8.35
C PRO A 95 12.24 -5.20 9.56
N GLU A 96 12.82 -5.68 10.66
CA GLU A 96 13.14 -4.82 11.81
C GLU A 96 14.02 -3.63 11.40
N GLY A 97 13.76 -2.48 12.02
CA GLY A 97 14.44 -1.23 11.69
C GLY A 97 14.00 -0.56 10.38
N SER A 98 13.03 -1.13 9.66
CA SER A 98 12.43 -0.53 8.46
C SER A 98 10.96 -0.19 8.68
N THR A 99 10.43 0.74 7.89
CA THR A 99 9.00 1.05 7.82
C THR A 99 8.56 1.08 6.37
N ALA A 100 7.46 0.41 6.04
CA ALA A 100 6.85 0.56 4.72
C ALA A 100 5.86 1.72 4.73
N ILE A 101 5.94 2.59 3.74
CA ILE A 101 5.08 3.75 3.57
C ILE A 101 4.18 3.50 2.36
N LEU A 102 2.89 3.38 2.60
CA LEU A 102 1.88 3.23 1.55
C LEU A 102 1.24 4.60 1.31
N LEU A 103 1.21 5.06 0.06
CA LEU A 103 0.66 6.36 -0.33
C LEU A 103 -0.41 6.20 -1.41
N HIS A 104 -1.48 6.99 -1.29
CA HIS A 104 -2.53 7.12 -2.30
C HIS A 104 -2.92 8.60 -2.44
N PRO A 105 -3.09 9.13 -3.67
CA PRO A 105 -3.42 10.54 -3.88
C PRO A 105 -4.62 11.05 -3.07
N GLU A 106 -5.68 10.25 -2.97
CA GLU A 106 -6.92 10.66 -2.32
C GLU A 106 -6.96 10.44 -0.81
N HIS A 107 -6.17 9.47 -0.31
CA HIS A 107 -6.33 8.99 1.07
C HIS A 107 -5.09 9.26 1.94
N GLY A 108 -4.08 9.92 1.40
CA GLY A 108 -2.82 10.21 2.10
C GLY A 108 -1.95 8.96 2.22
N GLY A 109 -1.54 8.60 3.44
CA GLY A 109 -0.66 7.46 3.63
C GLY A 109 -0.79 6.70 4.94
N LEU A 110 -0.14 5.53 4.96
CA LEU A 110 -0.03 4.63 6.11
C LEU A 110 1.45 4.29 6.36
N ALA A 111 1.84 4.21 7.63
CA ALA A 111 3.16 3.72 8.04
C ALA A 111 3.05 2.31 8.63
N ILE A 112 3.59 1.31 7.94
CA ILE A 112 3.45 -0.11 8.27
C ILE A 112 4.74 -0.60 8.93
N VAL A 113 4.59 -1.11 10.16
CA VAL A 113 5.71 -1.51 11.03
C VAL A 113 6.27 -2.91 10.67
N PRO A 114 7.40 -3.36 11.25
CA PRO A 114 8.01 -4.65 10.94
C PRO A 114 7.07 -5.86 11.04
N GLY A 115 7.04 -6.71 10.01
CA GLY A 115 6.17 -7.87 9.90
C GLY A 115 5.90 -8.33 8.47
N THR A 116 5.13 -9.40 8.32
CA THR A 116 4.63 -9.87 7.01
C THR A 116 3.15 -9.57 6.88
N TYR A 117 2.75 -9.05 5.73
CA TYR A 117 1.42 -8.54 5.46
C TYR A 117 0.92 -9.03 4.11
N ARG A 118 -0.37 -9.37 4.06
CA ARG A 118 -1.10 -9.53 2.81
C ARG A 118 -1.75 -8.22 2.43
N VAL A 119 -1.63 -7.86 1.17
CA VAL A 119 -2.36 -6.75 0.57
C VAL A 119 -3.51 -7.33 -0.25
N GLY A 120 -4.72 -6.82 -0.03
CA GLY A 120 -5.93 -7.24 -0.72
C GLY A 120 -6.66 -6.08 -1.39
N ARG A 121 -7.52 -6.40 -2.37
CA ARG A 121 -8.43 -5.45 -3.03
C ARG A 121 -9.90 -5.71 -2.68
N GLN A 122 -10.69 -4.65 -2.74
CA GLN A 122 -12.13 -4.68 -2.61
C GLN A 122 -12.79 -5.08 -3.93
N ARG A 123 -13.89 -5.84 -3.83
CA ARG A 123 -14.74 -6.21 -4.96
C ARG A 123 -16.17 -5.88 -4.63
N GLU A 124 -16.88 -5.33 -5.61
CA GLU A 124 -18.32 -5.15 -5.57
C GLU A 124 -19.02 -6.52 -5.69
N MET A 125 -20.00 -6.76 -4.81
CA MET A 125 -20.91 -7.90 -4.90
C MET A 125 -22.19 -7.45 -5.60
N ALA A 126 -22.22 -7.58 -6.93
CA ALA A 126 -23.39 -7.39 -7.78
C ALA A 126 -23.64 -8.65 -8.62
N ASP A 127 -24.73 -8.69 -9.40
CA ASP A 127 -25.03 -9.78 -10.35
C ASP A 127 -23.86 -10.05 -11.33
N ILE A 128 -23.01 -9.04 -11.53
CA ILE A 128 -21.70 -9.13 -12.18
C ILE A 128 -20.64 -8.57 -11.22
N ALA A 129 -19.71 -9.42 -10.76
CA ALA A 129 -18.67 -8.99 -9.84
C ALA A 129 -17.65 -8.08 -10.54
N ARG A 130 -17.32 -6.95 -9.92
CA ARG A 130 -16.33 -5.97 -10.41
C ARG A 130 -15.37 -5.58 -9.29
N ILE A 131 -14.10 -5.39 -9.62
CA ILE A 131 -13.13 -4.86 -8.67
C ILE A 131 -13.46 -3.38 -8.43
N VAL A 132 -13.50 -2.98 -7.16
CA VAL A 132 -13.68 -1.56 -6.82
C VAL A 132 -12.39 -0.83 -7.16
N GLN A 133 -12.53 0.40 -7.64
CA GLN A 133 -11.43 1.31 -7.94
C GLN A 133 -11.74 2.63 -7.24
N ASP A 134 -10.71 3.25 -6.70
CA ASP A 134 -10.76 4.63 -6.23
C ASP A 134 -10.59 5.59 -7.41
#